data_AF-A0A926Z8D1-F1
#
_entry.id   AF-A0A926Z8D1-F1
#
_cell.length_a   1.000
_cell.length_b   1.000
_cell.length_c   1.000
_cell.angle_alpha   90.00
_cell.angle_beta   90.00
_cell.angle_gamma   90.00
#
_symmetry.space_group_name_H-M   'P 1'
#
loop_
_entity.id
_entity.type
_entity.pdbx_description
1 polymer ?
#
loop_
_entity_poly.entity_id
_entity_poly.type
_entity_poly.pdbx_seq_one_letter_code
_entity_poly.pdbx_strand_id
1 'polypeptide(L)'
;MRLTSKQNFTSTVSAFTHETGAVIVLAISENKQISEIEVVKQVITSLQAQSASFTMDALHCQKDTVKLIAEQGQHYLIAFKNNQPR
;
A
#
# COMPACT_ATOMS: atom_id res chain seq x y z
N MET A 1 -15.58 -24.62 -18.42
CA MET A 1 -15.02 -23.37 -18.97
C MET A 1 -13.61 -23.20 -18.40
N ARG A 2 -12.57 -23.57 -19.16
CA ARG A 2 -11.16 -23.47 -18.74
C ARG A 2 -10.69 -22.03 -19.01
N LEU A 3 -10.42 -21.25 -17.95
CA LEU A 3 -9.81 -19.93 -18.10
C LEU A 3 -8.33 -20.13 -18.45
N THR A 4 -8.00 -19.76 -19.68
CA THR A 4 -6.67 -19.77 -20.28
C THR A 4 -5.71 -18.83 -19.51
N SER A 5 -4.44 -19.20 -19.48
CA SER A 5 -3.32 -18.63 -18.72
C SER A 5 -2.89 -17.18 -19.08
N LYS A 6 -3.80 -16.34 -19.60
CA LYS A 6 -3.52 -15.00 -20.16
C LYS A 6 -4.40 -13.85 -19.65
N GLN A 7 -5.03 -13.94 -18.48
CA GLN A 7 -5.56 -12.72 -17.84
C GLN A 7 -4.41 -11.94 -17.21
N ASN A 8 -4.03 -10.81 -17.80
CA ASN A 8 -3.19 -9.83 -17.13
C ASN A 8 -4.11 -9.02 -16.21
N PHE A 9 -4.03 -9.27 -14.91
CA PHE A 9 -4.79 -8.53 -13.92
C PHE A 9 -3.95 -7.32 -13.51
N THR A 10 -4.44 -6.13 -13.83
CA THR A 10 -3.79 -4.88 -13.47
C THR A 10 -4.52 -4.27 -12.28
N SER A 11 -3.84 -4.09 -11.16
CA SER A 11 -4.35 -3.35 -10.01
C SER A 11 -3.61 -2.01 -9.87
N THR A 12 -4.26 -1.04 -9.25
CA THR A 12 -3.70 0.29 -9.03
C THR A 12 -3.67 0.60 -7.54
N VAL A 13 -2.51 1.02 -7.05
CA VAL A 13 -2.33 1.54 -5.70
C VAL A 13 -2.28 3.06 -5.80
N SER A 14 -3.12 3.75 -5.03
CA SER A 14 -3.15 5.21 -5.02
C SER A 14 -2.88 5.74 -3.61
N ALA A 15 -2.09 6.80 -3.52
CA ALA A 15 -1.94 7.59 -2.30
C ALA A 15 -2.82 8.83 -2.42
N PHE A 16 -3.80 8.91 -1.53
CA PHE A 16 -4.74 10.01 -1.45
C PHE A 16 -4.40 10.87 -0.23
N THR A 17 -4.34 12.19 -0.40
CA THR A 17 -4.14 13.12 0.72
C THR A 17 -5.46 13.74 1.14
N HIS A 18 -5.70 13.75 2.46
CA HIS A 18 -6.86 14.38 3.05
C HIS A 18 -6.77 15.92 3.00
N GLU A 19 -5.56 16.48 2.94
CA GLU A 19 -5.35 17.93 2.99
C GLU A 19 -5.81 18.62 1.70
N THR A 20 -5.44 18.07 0.54
CA THR A 20 -5.82 18.63 -0.76
C THR A 20 -6.96 17.89 -1.44
N GLY A 21 -7.41 16.75 -0.87
CA GLY A 21 -8.47 15.93 -1.44
C GLY A 21 -8.11 15.30 -2.79
N ALA A 22 -6.81 15.10 -3.05
CA ALA A 22 -6.29 14.65 -4.35
C ALA A 22 -5.45 13.38 -4.23
N VAL A 23 -5.33 12.68 -5.35
CA VAL A 23 -4.37 11.57 -5.50
C VAL A 23 -3.01 12.16 -5.85
N ILE A 24 -2.03 11.95 -4.98
CA ILE A 24 -0.66 12.48 -5.14
C ILE A 24 0.28 11.46 -5.80
N VAL A 25 -0.01 10.17 -5.66
CA VAL A 25 0.77 9.09 -6.26
C VAL A 25 -0.19 8.02 -6.77
N LEU A 26 0.06 7.53 -7.98
CA LEU A 26 -0.61 6.38 -8.57
C LEU A 26 0.45 5.39 -9.06
N ALA A 27 0.38 4.16 -8.58
CA ALA A 27 1.27 3.08 -8.96
C ALA A 27 0.46 1.92 -9.53
N ILE A 28 0.97 1.31 -10.59
CA ILE A 28 0.31 0.22 -11.31
C ILE A 28 1.04 -1.09 -10.96
N SER A 29 0.28 -2.10 -10.55
CA SER A 29 0.76 -3.45 -10.30
C SER A 29 0.16 -4.39 -11.35
N GLU A 30 1.01 -5.11 -12.07
CA GLU A 30 0.59 -6.14 -13.01
C GLU A 30 0.84 -7.53 -12.42
N ASN A 31 -0.20 -8.37 -12.43
CA ASN A 31 -0.22 -9.69 -11.83
C ASN A 31 0.68 -10.65 -12.62
N LYS A 32 1.99 -10.61 -12.25
CA LYS A 32 3.09 -11.55 -12.55
C LYS A 32 4.46 -10.95 -12.21
N GLN A 33 4.58 -9.63 -12.03
CA GLN A 33 5.89 -8.96 -11.90
C GLN A 33 6.18 -8.50 -10.46
N ILE A 34 5.22 -7.88 -9.77
CA ILE A 34 5.43 -7.28 -8.44
C ILE A 34 4.19 -7.48 -7.58
N SER A 35 4.37 -7.89 -6.32
CA SER A 35 3.26 -8.03 -5.37
C SER A 35 2.73 -6.65 -4.96
N GLU A 36 1.43 -6.56 -4.69
CA GLU A 36 0.78 -5.31 -4.26
C GLU A 36 1.47 -4.67 -3.04
N ILE A 37 1.99 -5.50 -2.14
CA ILE A 37 2.74 -5.09 -0.94
C ILE A 37 4.01 -4.31 -1.31
N GLU A 38 4.77 -4.80 -2.28
CA GLU A 38 6.00 -4.15 -2.70
C GLU A 38 5.69 -2.82 -3.40
N VAL A 39 4.59 -2.75 -4.16
CA VAL A 39 4.12 -1.49 -4.75
C VAL A 39 3.74 -0.48 -3.67
N VAL A 40 3.05 -0.90 -2.61
CA VAL A 40 2.72 -0.05 -1.47
C VAL A 40 3.99 0.48 -0.77
N LYS A 41 5.00 -0.36 -0.56
CA LYS A 41 6.29 0.07 0.03
C LYS A 41 7.01 1.10 -0.85
N GLN A 42 6.95 0.95 -2.18
CA GLN A 42 7.51 1.92 -3.12
C GLN A 42 6.78 3.27 -3.03
N VAL A 43 5.45 3.26 -2.93
CA VAL A 43 4.64 4.48 -2.76
C VAL A 43 4.94 5.17 -1.43
N ILE A 44 5.12 4.42 -0.34
CA ILE A 44 5.51 4.99 0.96
C ILE A 44 6.92 5.59 0.89
N THR A 45 7.88 4.86 0.31
CA THR A 45 9.26 5.33 0.16
C THR A 45 9.35 6.59 -0.70
N SER A 46 8.56 6.70 -1.77
CA SER A 46 8.54 7.91 -2.60
C SER A 46 7.98 9.13 -1.85
N LEU A 47 7.16 8.91 -0.83
CA LEU A 47 6.59 9.94 0.04
C LEU A 47 7.43 10.21 1.31
N GLN A 48 8.57 9.55 1.49
CA GLN A 48 9.45 9.72 2.65
C GLN A 48 9.96 11.17 2.82
N ALA A 49 10.14 11.91 1.72
CA ALA A 49 10.62 13.28 1.75
C ALA A 49 9.62 14.28 2.38
N GLN A 50 8.38 13.84 2.63
CA GLN A 50 7.32 14.65 3.21
C GLN A 50 6.96 14.11 4.60
N SER A 51 6.81 14.98 5.59
CA SER A 51 6.24 14.57 6.89
C SER A 51 4.75 14.28 6.71
N ALA A 52 4.42 13.00 6.49
CA ALA A 52 3.06 12.54 6.26
C ALA A 52 2.61 11.55 7.34
N SER A 53 1.30 11.51 7.58
CA SER A 53 0.66 10.47 8.39
C SER A 53 -0.03 9.48 7.46
N PHE A 54 0.36 8.21 7.51
CA PHE A 54 -0.20 7.18 6.65
C PHE A 54 -1.42 6.53 7.31
N THR A 55 -2.49 6.42 6.53
CA THR A 55 -3.67 5.64 6.90
C THR A 55 -3.86 4.54 5.87
N MET A 56 -4.10 3.31 6.32
CA MET A 56 -4.18 2.14 5.45
C MET A 56 -5.27 1.18 5.92
N ASP A 57 -5.88 0.47 4.96
CA ASP A 57 -6.88 -0.54 5.27
C ASP A 57 -6.27 -1.75 5.99
N ALA A 58 -7.10 -2.44 6.78
CA ALA A 58 -6.70 -3.61 7.55
C ALA A 58 -6.15 -4.75 6.67
N LEU A 59 -6.59 -4.85 5.41
CA LEU A 59 -6.15 -5.89 4.50
C LEU A 59 -4.68 -5.74 4.07
N HIS A 60 -4.14 -4.52 4.09
CA HIS A 60 -2.78 -4.19 3.69
C HIS A 60 -1.81 -4.02 4.86
N CYS A 61 -2.28 -4.29 6.09
CA CYS A 61 -1.52 -4.13 7.32
C CYS A 61 -0.50 -5.26 7.53
N GLN A 62 0.59 -5.25 6.76
CA GLN A 62 1.74 -6.14 6.95
C GLN A 62 2.77 -5.54 7.90
N LYS A 63 3.33 -6.38 8.77
CA LYS A 63 4.34 -5.98 9.77
C LYS A 63 5.53 -5.24 9.13
N ASP A 64 5.98 -5.69 7.97
CA ASP A 64 7.13 -5.11 7.28
C ASP A 64 6.83 -3.70 6.73
N THR A 65 5.59 -3.46 6.28
CA THR A 65 5.16 -2.13 5.82
C THR A 65 5.10 -1.15 6.98
N VAL A 66 4.60 -1.58 8.15
CA VAL A 66 4.56 -0.73 9.36
C VAL A 66 5.97 -0.41 9.87
N LYS A 67 6.87 -1.41 9.84
CA LYS A 67 8.28 -1.20 10.18
C LYS A 67 8.92 -0.16 9.28
N LEU A 68 8.69 -0.22 7.95
CA LEU A 68 9.21 0.76 7.00
C LEU A 68 8.78 2.19 7.37
N ILE A 69 7.48 2.40 7.64
CA ILE A 69 6.95 3.71 8.02
C ILE A 69 7.57 4.19 9.34
N ALA A 70 7.73 3.29 10.32
CA ALA A 70 8.33 3.60 11.61
C ALA A 70 9.83 3.95 11.50
N GLU A 71 10.59 3.22 10.69
CA GLU A 71 12.01 3.48 10.40
C GLU A 71 12.21 4.82 9.70
N GLN A 72 11.25 5.24 8.88
CA GLN A 72 11.22 6.54 8.21
C GLN A 72 10.83 7.70 9.15
N GLY A 73 10.48 7.41 10.40
CA GLY A 73 10.07 8.42 11.38
C GLY A 73 8.70 9.03 11.09
N GLN A 74 7.88 8.37 10.27
CA GLN A 74 6.56 8.84 9.88
C GLN A 74 5.48 8.28 10.80
N HIS A 75 4.35 9.00 10.90
CA HIS A 75 3.22 8.59 11.72
C HIS A 75 2.31 7.65 10.92
N TYR A 76 1.69 6.68 11.60
CA TYR A 76 0.74 5.77 10.98
C TYR A 76 -0.48 5.54 11.86
N LEU A 77 -1.64 5.41 11.23
CA LEU A 77 -2.89 4.97 11.84
C LEU A 77 -3.40 3.77 11.05
N ILE A 78 -3.50 2.62 11.70
CA ILE A 78 -3.87 1.37 11.03
C ILE A 78 -5.02 0.71 11.78
N ALA A 79 -6.08 0.40 11.04
CA ALA A 79 -7.19 -0.38 11.56
C ALA A 79 -6.84 -1.87 11.47
N PHE A 80 -7.02 -2.61 12.57
CA PHE A 80 -6.85 -4.06 12.58
C PHE A 80 -8.20 -4.76 12.43
N LYS A 81 -8.23 -5.84 11.64
CA LYS A 81 -9.39 -6.75 11.61
C LYS A 81 -9.24 -7.77 12.75
N ASN A 82 -10.34 -8.09 13.42
CA ASN A 82 -10.41 -8.91 14.65
C ASN A 82 -10.07 -10.42 14.46
N ASN A 83 -9.23 -10.77 13.47
CA ASN A 83 -8.88 -12.14 13.08
C ASN A 83 -7.36 -12.42 13.12
N GLN A 84 -6.58 -11.63 13.88
CA GLN A 84 -5.15 -11.90 14.05
C GLN A 84 -4.93 -12.92 15.19
N PRO A 85 -4.03 -13.90 15.00
CA PRO A 85 -3.64 -14.81 16.07
C PRO A 85 -2.99 -14.01 17.21
N ARG A 86 -3.35 -14.35 18.44
CA ARG A 86 -2.79 -13.78 19.67
C ARG A 86 -1.33 -14.17 19.86
#